data_AF-A0AA38ZNK8-F1
#
_entry.id   AF-A0AA38ZNK8-F1
#
_cell.length_a   1.000
_cell.length_b   1.000
_cell.length_c   1.000
_cell.angle_alpha   90.00
_cell.angle_beta   90.00
_cell.angle_gamma   90.00
#
_symmetry.space_group_name_H-M   'P 1'
#
loop_
_entity.id
_entity.type
_entity.pdbx_description
1 polymer ?
#
loop_
_entity_poly.entity_id
_entity_poly.type
_entity_poly.pdbx_seq_one_letter_code
_entity_poly.pdbx_strand_id
1 'polypeptide(L)'
;MSVGWKEVRDWFQTKQKESAARVTSSPVAPRGINALPEASMSNNAPQNSIVPRGDTVAADLSELTYEAKSSKDDAWYDVAAFLTYRVLSSGELEARVRFSGFGNEEDEWVNVKKGIRKRSIPLEPSECYRVRVGDLVLCFQERSDQAVYCDAHVIEIQRRLHDIKGCRCIFVVRYDHDHGEEKVNLKRLCCRPAQ
;
A
#
# COMPACT_ATOMS: atom_id res chain seq x y z
N MET A 1 9.74 -21.10 0.25
CA MET A 1 9.87 -20.74 -1.17
C MET A 1 8.95 -19.56 -1.41
N SER A 2 9.55 -18.41 -1.70
CA SER A 2 8.94 -17.09 -1.54
C SER A 2 8.09 -16.73 -2.76
N VAL A 3 6.79 -16.71 -2.55
CA VAL A 3 5.78 -16.26 -3.50
C VAL A 3 5.24 -14.94 -2.96
N GLY A 4 5.63 -13.81 -3.57
CA GLY A 4 5.26 -12.50 -3.01
C GLY A 4 5.67 -11.25 -3.79
N TRP A 5 6.15 -11.39 -5.03
CA TRP A 5 6.49 -10.21 -5.87
C TRP A 5 6.50 -10.54 -7.35
N LYS A 6 6.96 -11.75 -7.68
CA LYS A 6 6.91 -12.28 -9.04
C LYS A 6 5.48 -12.30 -9.57
N GLU A 7 4.52 -12.74 -8.76
CA GLU A 7 3.11 -12.81 -9.15
C GLU A 7 2.45 -11.45 -9.35
N VAL A 8 2.75 -10.45 -8.52
CA VAL A 8 2.22 -9.09 -8.70
C VAL A 8 2.72 -8.50 -10.01
N ARG A 9 4.01 -8.68 -10.30
CA ARG A 9 4.61 -8.26 -11.57
C ARG A 9 4.04 -9.03 -12.75
N ASP A 10 3.92 -10.35 -12.63
CA ASP A 10 3.44 -11.24 -13.69
C ASP A 10 1.96 -10.98 -13.98
N TRP A 11 1.15 -10.72 -12.95
CA TRP A 11 -0.24 -10.26 -13.08
C TRP A 11 -0.31 -8.94 -13.85
N PHE A 12 0.52 -7.96 -13.48
CA PHE A 12 0.55 -6.65 -14.16
C PHE A 12 1.02 -6.74 -15.61
N GLN A 13 2.03 -7.55 -15.90
CA GLN A 13 2.54 -7.78 -17.25
C GLN A 13 1.51 -8.52 -18.12
N THR A 14 0.77 -9.46 -17.54
CA THR A 14 -0.30 -10.19 -18.23
C THR A 14 -1.42 -9.24 -18.61
N LYS A 15 -1.83 -8.34 -17.70
CA LYS A 15 -2.86 -7.33 -17.99
C LYS A 15 -2.45 -6.32 -19.06
N GLN A 16 -1.16 -5.96 -19.15
CA GLN A 16 -0.64 -5.14 -20.25
C GLN A 16 -0.65 -5.85 -21.61
N LYS A 17 -0.34 -7.15 -21.65
CA LYS A 17 -0.37 -7.91 -22.91
C LYS A 17 -1.80 -8.11 -23.41
N GLU A 18 -2.75 -8.34 -22.51
CA GLU A 18 -4.18 -8.45 -22.84
C GLU A 18 -4.74 -7.15 -23.42
N SER A 19 -4.33 -5.99 -22.91
CA SER A 19 -4.75 -4.69 -23.46
C SER A 19 -4.08 -4.36 -24.80
N ALA A 20 -2.80 -4.69 -24.97
CA ALA A 20 -2.07 -4.49 -26.24
C ALA A 20 -2.58 -5.39 -27.38
N ALA A 21 -2.93 -6.65 -27.08
CA ALA A 21 -3.49 -7.58 -28.07
C ALA A 21 -4.84 -7.11 -28.62
N ARG A 22 -5.65 -6.42 -27.81
CA ARG A 22 -6.95 -5.85 -28.20
C ARG A 22 -6.84 -4.66 -29.16
N VAL A 23 -5.70 -3.98 -29.17
CA VAL A 23 -5.41 -2.85 -30.07
C VAL A 23 -4.81 -3.33 -31.40
N THR A 24 -4.20 -4.51 -31.42
CA THR A 24 -3.46 -5.02 -32.61
C THR A 24 -4.35 -5.83 -33.57
N SER A 25 -5.57 -6.23 -33.16
CA SER A 25 -6.52 -6.95 -34.01
C SER A 25 -7.59 -6.02 -34.60
N SER A 26 -7.21 -5.11 -35.51
CA SER A 26 -8.15 -4.49 -36.45
C SER A 26 -7.40 -3.97 -37.69
N PRO A 27 -7.47 -4.67 -38.83
CA PRO A 27 -7.07 -4.12 -40.11
C PRO A 27 -8.32 -3.77 -40.93
N VAL A 28 -8.58 -2.49 -41.20
CA VAL A 28 -9.43 -2.09 -42.33
C VAL A 28 -8.80 -0.91 -43.06
N ALA A 29 -8.57 -1.12 -44.36
CA ALA A 29 -7.95 -0.23 -45.33
C ALA A 29 -8.83 0.97 -45.75
N PRO A 30 -8.27 2.01 -46.41
CA PRO A 30 -8.97 3.26 -46.68
C PRO A 30 -9.63 3.31 -48.07
N ARG A 31 -10.88 3.75 -48.10
CA ARG A 31 -11.63 4.33 -49.25
C ARG A 31 -12.61 5.32 -48.61
N GLY A 32 -12.86 6.56 -49.02
CA GLY A 32 -12.67 7.27 -50.26
C GLY A 32 -13.91 8.14 -50.46
N ILE A 33 -13.73 9.47 -50.36
CA ILE A 33 -14.47 10.62 -50.95
C ILE A 33 -15.91 11.03 -50.49
N ASN A 34 -15.96 12.33 -50.12
CA ASN A 34 -16.98 13.38 -50.35
C ASN A 34 -18.26 13.47 -49.49
N ALA A 35 -18.32 14.46 -48.58
CA ALA A 35 -19.05 15.74 -48.76
C ALA A 35 -19.17 16.52 -47.43
N LEU A 36 -18.78 17.81 -47.44
CA LEU A 36 -19.19 18.85 -46.48
C LEU A 36 -20.43 19.57 -47.08
N PRO A 37 -21.29 20.30 -46.31
CA PRO A 37 -20.83 21.37 -45.42
C PRO A 37 -21.52 21.52 -44.04
N GLU A 38 -20.70 22.08 -43.13
CA GLU A 38 -20.97 23.08 -42.07
C GLU A 38 -22.27 23.01 -41.22
N ALA A 39 -22.11 22.76 -39.91
CA ALA A 39 -22.46 23.73 -38.85
C ALA A 39 -22.02 23.28 -37.44
N SER A 40 -21.36 24.23 -36.75
CA SER A 40 -21.26 24.43 -35.28
C SER A 40 -20.55 23.40 -34.38
N MET A 41 -19.52 23.92 -33.70
CA MET A 41 -18.71 23.27 -32.67
C MET A 41 -19.45 23.04 -31.35
N SER A 42 -19.18 21.91 -30.68
CA SER A 42 -18.39 21.86 -29.42
C SER A 42 -18.81 20.70 -28.50
N ASN A 43 -17.94 19.69 -28.47
CA ASN A 43 -17.59 18.76 -27.38
C ASN A 43 -18.65 18.29 -26.36
N ASN A 44 -19.25 17.13 -26.65
CA ASN A 44 -19.71 16.20 -25.61
C ASN A 44 -18.91 14.89 -25.73
N ALA A 45 -17.97 14.66 -24.82
CA ALA A 45 -17.26 13.39 -24.69
C ALA A 45 -18.13 12.38 -23.91
N PRO A 46 -18.37 11.16 -24.40
CA PRO A 46 -19.14 10.17 -23.66
C PRO A 46 -18.27 9.48 -22.61
N GLN A 47 -18.79 9.42 -21.37
CA GLN A 47 -18.37 8.50 -20.34
C GLN A 47 -18.39 7.06 -20.89
N ASN A 48 -17.28 6.33 -20.76
CA ASN A 48 -17.27 4.87 -20.87
C ASN A 48 -16.68 4.29 -19.58
N SER A 49 -17.55 4.13 -18.58
CA SER A 49 -17.36 3.23 -17.46
C SER A 49 -17.58 1.79 -17.94
N ILE A 50 -16.50 1.02 -18.09
CA ILE A 50 -16.60 -0.43 -18.28
C ILE A 50 -15.89 -1.08 -17.09
N VAL A 51 -16.69 -1.49 -16.11
CA VAL A 51 -16.27 -2.35 -15.00
C VAL A 51 -16.26 -3.80 -15.51
N PRO A 52 -15.13 -4.52 -15.57
CA PRO A 52 -15.15 -5.94 -15.80
C PRO A 52 -15.32 -6.64 -14.44
N ARG A 53 -16.52 -7.16 -14.20
CA ARG A 53 -16.79 -8.12 -13.12
C ARG A 53 -16.03 -9.41 -13.46
N GLY A 54 -15.11 -9.80 -12.58
CA GLY A 54 -14.22 -10.95 -12.75
C GLY A 54 -14.06 -11.72 -11.45
N ASP A 55 -15.13 -12.37 -11.02
CA ASP A 55 -15.16 -13.32 -9.93
C ASP A 55 -14.41 -14.59 -10.37
N THR A 56 -13.11 -14.70 -10.06
CA THR A 56 -12.35 -15.98 -9.91
C THR A 56 -10.86 -15.81 -9.57
N VAL A 57 -10.38 -14.61 -9.19
CA VAL A 57 -8.99 -14.39 -8.67
C VAL A 57 -8.99 -13.82 -7.24
N ALA A 58 -10.17 -13.59 -6.66
CA ALA A 58 -10.34 -12.85 -5.41
C ALA A 58 -9.88 -13.62 -4.15
N ALA A 59 -9.75 -14.94 -4.21
CA ALA A 59 -9.45 -15.75 -3.03
C ALA A 59 -7.96 -15.80 -2.65
N ASP A 60 -7.04 -15.47 -3.57
CA ASP A 60 -5.59 -15.60 -3.34
C ASP A 60 -4.89 -14.26 -3.10
N LEU A 61 -5.58 -13.15 -3.37
CA LEU A 61 -5.11 -11.78 -3.05
C LEU A 61 -5.57 -11.31 -1.67
N SER A 62 -6.49 -12.02 -1.01
CA SER A 62 -6.99 -11.69 0.33
C SER A 62 -5.99 -11.99 1.45
N GLU A 63 -4.96 -12.82 1.21
CA GLU A 63 -3.93 -13.13 2.22
C GLU A 63 -2.75 -12.15 2.24
N LEU A 64 -2.58 -11.32 1.20
CA LEU A 64 -1.51 -10.32 1.13
C LEU A 64 -2.07 -8.92 1.41
N THR A 65 -2.23 -8.61 2.70
CA THR A 65 -2.50 -7.23 3.13
C THR A 65 -1.22 -6.40 3.03
N TYR A 66 -1.28 -5.26 2.34
CA TYR A 66 -0.19 -4.30 2.23
C TYR A 66 -0.52 -3.07 3.07
N GLU A 67 0.52 -2.36 3.47
CA GLU A 67 0.43 -1.01 4.02
C GLU A 67 1.27 -0.07 3.15
N ALA A 68 0.84 1.18 3.06
CA ALA A 68 1.51 2.21 2.30
C ALA A 68 1.73 3.46 3.16
N LYS A 69 2.88 4.12 2.93
CA LYS A 69 3.27 5.33 3.64
C LYS A 69 2.67 6.54 2.93
N SER A 70 1.83 7.31 3.64
CA SER A 70 1.27 8.55 3.13
C SER A 70 2.34 9.63 3.09
N SER A 71 2.30 10.45 2.04
CA SER A 71 3.14 11.64 1.87
C SER A 71 2.65 12.84 2.69
N LYS A 72 1.43 12.79 3.23
CA LYS A 72 0.81 13.90 3.96
C LYS A 72 1.34 14.02 5.39
N ASP A 73 1.59 12.89 6.03
CA ASP A 73 1.91 12.81 7.46
C ASP A 73 3.00 11.79 7.82
N ASP A 74 3.63 11.18 6.81
CA ASP A 74 4.65 10.14 6.99
C ASP A 74 4.19 8.90 7.78
N ALA A 75 2.87 8.68 7.90
CA ALA A 75 2.29 7.52 8.57
C ALA A 75 1.98 6.37 7.60
N TRP A 76 1.90 5.16 8.15
CA TRP A 76 1.54 3.95 7.41
C TRP A 76 0.06 3.62 7.58
N TYR A 77 -0.59 3.29 6.47
CA TYR A 77 -2.00 2.96 6.40
C TYR A 77 -2.21 1.66 5.62
N ASP A 78 -3.19 0.86 6.05
CA ASP A 78 -3.60 -0.34 5.33
C ASP A 78 -4.08 0.02 3.92
N VAL A 79 -3.62 -0.72 2.91
CA VAL A 79 -4.03 -0.55 1.51
C VAL A 79 -5.29 -1.38 1.27
N ALA A 80 -6.36 -0.72 0.85
CA ALA A 80 -7.58 -1.37 0.39
C ALA A 80 -7.45 -1.86 -1.06
N ALA A 81 -6.83 -1.06 -1.93
CA ALA A 81 -6.64 -1.42 -3.34
C ALA A 81 -5.46 -0.70 -3.99
N PHE A 82 -4.82 -1.36 -4.95
CA PHE A 82 -3.94 -0.73 -5.94
C PHE A 82 -4.78 -0.40 -7.19
N LEU A 83 -4.89 0.88 -7.53
CA LEU A 83 -5.78 1.35 -8.59
C LEU A 83 -5.11 1.35 -9.97
N THR A 84 -3.85 1.80 -10.01
CA THR A 84 -3.03 1.87 -11.24
C THR A 84 -1.55 2.08 -10.85
N TYR A 85 -0.67 2.20 -11.84
CA TYR A 85 0.75 2.48 -11.64
C TYR A 85 1.28 3.44 -12.71
N ARG A 86 2.44 4.04 -12.45
CA ARG A 86 3.20 4.84 -13.42
C ARG A 86 4.69 4.62 -13.24
N VAL A 87 5.44 4.77 -14.33
CA VAL A 87 6.90 4.83 -14.31
C VAL A 87 7.29 6.27 -14.60
N LEU A 88 8.02 6.88 -13.68
CA LEU A 88 8.51 8.25 -13.83
C LEU A 88 9.68 8.28 -14.83
N SER A 89 10.00 9.47 -15.35
CA SER A 89 11.19 9.65 -16.20
C SER A 89 12.50 9.30 -15.49
N SER A 90 12.52 9.35 -14.15
CA SER A 90 13.63 8.88 -13.31
C SER A 90 13.79 7.35 -13.29
N GLY A 91 12.82 6.59 -13.85
CA GLY A 91 12.74 5.13 -13.77
C GLY A 91 12.13 4.61 -12.46
N GLU A 92 11.70 5.49 -11.55
CA GLU A 92 10.99 5.10 -10.34
C GLU A 92 9.57 4.62 -10.66
N LEU A 93 9.13 3.56 -9.97
CA LEU A 93 7.80 2.98 -10.09
C LEU A 93 6.93 3.49 -8.94
N GLU A 94 5.78 4.05 -9.28
CA GLU A 94 4.76 4.46 -8.31
C GLU A 94 3.45 3.74 -8.57
N ALA A 95 2.75 3.39 -7.49
CA ALA A 95 1.39 2.86 -7.55
C ALA A 95 0.41 3.89 -6.99
N ARG A 96 -0.78 3.98 -7.59
CA ARG A 96 -1.89 4.74 -7.04
C ARG A 96 -2.62 3.84 -6.04
N VAL A 97 -2.61 4.19 -4.77
CA VAL A 97 -3.19 3.40 -3.67
C VAL A 97 -4.49 4.02 -3.16
N ARG A 98 -5.44 3.17 -2.79
CA ARG A 98 -6.59 3.50 -1.96
C ARG A 98 -6.37 2.95 -0.56
N PHE A 99 -6.47 3.80 0.45
CA PHE A 99 -6.32 3.40 1.85
C PHE A 99 -7.63 2.83 2.42
N SER A 100 -7.50 1.86 3.33
CA SER A 100 -8.62 1.27 4.06
C SER A 100 -9.27 2.30 4.98
N GLY A 101 -10.59 2.47 4.88
CA GLY A 101 -11.35 3.42 5.68
C GLY A 101 -11.41 4.86 5.13
N PHE A 102 -10.78 5.12 3.99
CA PHE A 102 -10.77 6.45 3.35
C PHE A 102 -11.42 6.43 1.96
N GLY A 103 -11.94 7.59 1.53
CA GLY A 103 -12.52 7.77 0.20
C GLY A 103 -11.47 8.03 -0.88
N ASN A 104 -11.93 8.25 -2.11
CA ASN A 104 -11.05 8.43 -3.27
C ASN A 104 -10.30 9.78 -3.28
N GLU A 105 -10.78 10.75 -2.50
CA GLU A 105 -10.11 12.02 -2.22
C GLU A 105 -8.77 11.84 -1.50
N GLU A 106 -8.60 10.73 -0.79
CA GLU A 106 -7.37 10.39 -0.06
C GLU A 106 -6.44 9.47 -0.86
N ASP A 107 -6.79 9.11 -2.10
CA ASP A 107 -5.92 8.25 -2.92
C ASP A 107 -4.56 8.94 -3.16
N GLU A 108 -3.46 8.19 -3.06
CA GLU A 108 -2.10 8.72 -3.18
C GLU A 108 -1.25 7.97 -4.21
N TRP A 109 -0.34 8.69 -4.87
CA TRP A 109 0.74 8.06 -5.64
C TRP A 109 1.89 7.77 -4.68
N VAL A 110 2.23 6.49 -4.53
CA VAL A 110 3.24 6.04 -3.57
C VAL A 110 4.35 5.28 -4.29
N ASN A 111 5.60 5.62 -3.97
CA ASN A 111 6.77 4.92 -4.50
C ASN A 111 6.77 3.46 -4.06
N VAL A 112 6.79 2.53 -5.01
CA VAL A 112 6.63 1.10 -4.72
C VAL A 112 7.80 0.53 -3.91
N LYS A 113 9.02 1.04 -4.11
CA LYS A 113 10.20 0.53 -3.39
C LYS A 113 10.31 1.09 -1.97
N LYS A 114 9.90 2.35 -1.77
CA LYS A 114 10.13 3.09 -0.53
C LYS A 114 8.90 3.16 0.38
N GLY A 115 7.70 3.14 -0.20
CA GLY A 115 6.46 3.48 0.49
C GLY A 115 5.40 2.39 0.47
N ILE A 116 5.65 1.19 -0.07
CA ILE A 116 4.71 0.06 -0.04
C ILE A 116 5.42 -1.17 0.53
N ARG A 117 4.78 -1.83 1.49
CA ARG A 117 5.32 -3.08 2.09
C ARG A 117 4.19 -3.99 2.57
N LYS A 118 4.52 -5.26 2.84
CA LYS A 118 3.59 -6.18 3.52
C LYS A 118 3.17 -5.59 4.86
N ARG A 119 1.89 -5.75 5.23
CA ARG A 119 1.36 -5.21 6.48
C ARG A 119 2.13 -5.72 7.70
N SER A 120 2.32 -4.83 8.66
CA SER A 120 2.90 -5.14 9.97
C SER A 120 1.97 -6.07 10.76
N ILE A 121 2.54 -6.90 11.63
CA ILE A 121 1.82 -7.95 12.34
C ILE A 121 1.71 -7.55 13.83
N PRO A 122 0.49 -7.39 14.38
CA PRO A 122 0.29 -7.19 15.80
C PRO A 122 0.94 -8.29 16.64
N LEU A 123 1.44 -7.93 17.82
CA LEU A 123 2.12 -8.86 18.72
C LEU A 123 1.19 -9.27 19.86
N GLU A 124 1.02 -10.58 20.05
CA GLU A 124 0.30 -11.10 21.21
C GLU A 124 1.11 -10.92 22.50
N PRO A 125 0.49 -10.83 23.69
CA PRO A 125 1.19 -10.69 24.97
C PRO A 125 2.30 -11.73 25.20
N SER A 126 2.07 -12.97 24.74
CA SER A 126 3.02 -14.08 24.82
C SER A 126 4.21 -13.94 23.87
N GLU A 127 4.14 -13.04 22.89
CA GLU A 127 5.12 -12.86 21.81
C GLU A 127 6.11 -11.72 22.07
N CYS A 128 6.01 -11.04 23.22
CA CYS A 128 6.85 -9.89 23.54
C CYS A 128 8.35 -10.19 23.45
N TYR A 129 8.76 -11.44 23.68
CA TYR A 129 10.15 -11.89 23.61
C TYR A 129 10.75 -11.83 22.20
N ARG A 130 9.91 -11.79 21.17
CA ARG A 130 10.34 -11.70 19.76
C ARG A 130 10.94 -10.34 19.42
N VAL A 131 10.50 -9.28 20.10
CA VAL A 131 11.00 -7.90 19.91
C VAL A 131 12.38 -7.74 20.55
N ARG A 132 13.34 -7.22 19.81
CA ARG A 132 14.73 -6.96 20.25
C ARG A 132 15.09 -5.49 20.09
N VAL A 133 16.11 -5.06 20.83
CA VAL A 133 16.72 -3.74 20.60
C VAL A 133 17.33 -3.73 19.20
N GLY A 134 17.06 -2.67 18.45
CA GLY A 134 17.42 -2.50 17.04
C GLY A 134 16.31 -2.88 16.06
N ASP A 135 15.24 -3.56 16.49
CA ASP A 135 14.16 -3.95 15.60
C ASP A 135 13.41 -2.72 15.06
N LEU A 136 13.13 -2.74 13.75
CA LEU A 136 12.14 -1.86 13.12
C LEU A 136 10.73 -2.37 13.48
N VAL A 137 9.92 -1.48 14.05
CA VAL A 137 8.53 -1.75 14.42
C VAL A 137 7.62 -0.67 13.87
N LEU A 138 6.38 -1.03 13.57
CA LEU A 138 5.32 -0.05 13.34
C LEU A 138 4.70 0.29 14.70
N CYS A 139 4.83 1.54 15.13
CA CYS A 139 4.39 2.01 16.42
C CYS A 139 3.18 2.94 16.28
N PHE A 140 2.10 2.64 16.99
CA PHE A 140 0.98 3.55 17.15
C PHE A 140 1.43 4.74 18.01
N GLN A 141 1.42 5.93 17.44
CA GLN A 141 1.77 7.20 18.08
C GLN A 141 0.49 8.01 18.29
N GLU A 142 0.17 8.29 19.56
CA GLU A 142 -1.00 9.08 19.95
C GLU A 142 -0.53 10.41 20.53
N ARG A 143 -0.85 11.50 19.84
CA ARG A 143 -0.66 12.90 20.24
C ARG A 143 -2.02 13.57 20.42
N SER A 144 -2.03 14.81 20.92
CA SER A 144 -3.27 15.56 21.18
C SER A 144 -4.15 15.76 19.95
N ASP A 145 -3.55 15.81 18.77
CA ASP A 145 -4.17 16.17 17.49
C ASP A 145 -4.13 15.04 16.45
N GLN A 146 -3.39 13.97 16.71
CA GLN A 146 -3.16 12.90 15.75
C GLN A 146 -2.97 11.54 16.42
N ALA A 147 -3.51 10.49 15.81
CA ALA A 147 -3.33 9.11 16.21
C ALA A 147 -2.97 8.27 14.97
N VAL A 148 -1.68 8.01 14.78
CA VAL A 148 -1.14 7.39 13.54
C VAL A 148 -0.16 6.28 13.81
N TYR A 149 0.13 5.47 12.79
CA TYR A 149 1.14 4.43 12.85
C TYR A 149 2.42 4.86 12.13
N CYS A 150 3.51 4.96 12.88
CA CYS A 150 4.80 5.45 12.39
C CYS A 150 5.88 4.38 12.52
N ASP A 151 6.87 4.41 11.63
CA ASP A 151 8.07 3.60 11.81
C ASP A 151 8.89 4.11 13.00
N ALA A 152 9.37 3.16 13.80
CA ALA A 152 10.24 3.43 14.92
C ALA A 152 11.21 2.26 15.14
N HIS A 153 12.33 2.56 15.78
CA HIS A 153 13.31 1.57 16.20
C HIS A 153 13.28 1.37 17.71
N VAL A 154 13.31 0.11 18.16
CA VAL A 154 13.39 -0.20 19.59
C VAL A 154 14.80 0.08 20.09
N ILE A 155 14.97 1.01 21.02
CA ILE A 155 16.28 1.42 21.56
C ILE A 155 16.58 0.84 22.94
N GLU A 156 15.55 0.50 23.72
CA GLU A 156 15.67 -0.13 25.03
C GLU A 156 14.43 -0.99 25.31
N ILE A 157 14.60 -2.09 26.06
CA ILE A 157 13.48 -2.91 26.53
C ILE A 157 13.62 -3.20 28.02
N GLN A 158 12.61 -2.79 28.80
CA GLN A 158 12.48 -3.13 30.21
C GLN A 158 11.56 -4.33 30.37
N ARG A 159 12.15 -5.52 30.48
CA ARG A 159 11.41 -6.77 30.69
C ARG A 159 10.84 -6.82 32.10
N ARG A 160 9.55 -7.16 32.21
CA ARG A 160 8.85 -7.32 33.49
C ARG A 160 8.22 -8.70 33.55
N LEU A 161 8.03 -9.24 34.75
CA LEU A 161 7.24 -10.46 34.93
C LEU A 161 5.81 -10.20 34.46
N HIS A 162 5.21 -11.12 33.70
CA HIS A 162 3.81 -11.10 33.32
C HIS A 162 3.37 -12.48 32.82
N ASP A 163 2.07 -12.70 32.64
CA ASP A 163 1.53 -13.92 32.06
C ASP A 163 1.01 -13.67 30.64
N ILE A 164 0.34 -14.67 30.08
CA ILE A 164 -0.24 -14.61 28.74
C ILE A 164 -1.44 -13.64 28.63
N LYS A 165 -2.00 -13.17 29.74
CA LYS A 165 -3.17 -12.27 29.73
C LYS A 165 -2.80 -10.83 29.40
N GLY A 166 -1.53 -10.45 29.59
CA GLY A 166 -1.09 -9.10 29.26
C GLY A 166 0.40 -8.89 29.46
N CYS A 167 1.04 -8.31 28.44
CA CYS A 167 2.44 -7.93 28.52
C CYS A 167 2.60 -6.67 29.37
N ARG A 168 3.52 -6.72 30.35
CA ARG A 168 3.90 -5.58 31.20
C ARG A 168 5.27 -5.00 30.84
N CYS A 169 5.93 -5.50 29.81
CA CYS A 169 7.21 -4.96 29.35
C CYS A 169 7.03 -3.53 28.84
N ILE A 170 8.05 -2.71 29.06
CA ILE A 170 8.13 -1.36 28.49
C ILE A 170 9.16 -1.39 27.37
N PHE A 171 8.79 -0.83 26.22
CA PHE A 171 9.64 -0.68 25.06
C PHE A 171 9.91 0.81 24.89
N VAL A 172 11.18 1.20 24.82
CA VAL A 172 11.55 2.55 24.44
C VAL A 172 11.80 2.53 22.94
N VAL A 173 11.03 3.33 22.22
CA VAL A 173 11.15 3.45 20.76
C VAL A 173 11.64 4.83 20.38
N ARG A 174 12.39 4.92 19.29
CA ARG A 174 12.76 6.18 18.63
C ARG A 174 12.10 6.23 17.26
N TYR A 175 11.29 7.25 17.01
CA TYR A 175 10.60 7.41 15.73
C TYR A 175 11.55 7.87 14.61
N ASP A 176 11.32 7.38 13.40
CA ASP A 176 12.20 7.68 12.27
C ASP A 176 12.00 9.10 11.73
N HIS A 177 10.80 9.66 11.87
CA HIS A 177 10.42 10.95 11.26
C HIS A 177 10.92 12.17 12.06
N ASP A 178 10.89 12.13 13.39
CA ASP A 178 11.27 13.26 14.25
C ASP A 178 12.35 12.94 15.29
N HIS A 179 12.84 11.70 15.31
CA HIS A 179 13.80 11.18 16.30
C HIS A 179 13.31 11.26 17.75
N GLY A 180 12.02 11.52 17.97
CA GLY A 180 11.41 11.53 19.29
C GLY A 180 11.45 10.14 19.93
N GLU A 181 11.69 10.10 21.24
CA GLU A 181 11.70 8.86 22.01
C GLU A 181 10.46 8.74 22.89
N GLU A 182 9.87 7.54 22.93
CA GLU A 182 8.67 7.28 23.69
C GLU A 182 8.72 5.92 24.38
N LYS A 183 8.20 5.85 25.61
CA LYS A 183 7.96 4.61 26.33
C LYS A 183 6.58 4.08 25.97
N VAL A 184 6.52 2.93 25.31
CA VAL A 184 5.28 2.31 24.84
C VAL A 184 5.13 0.89 25.37
N ASN A 185 3.87 0.43 25.39
CA ASN A 185 3.51 -0.94 25.73
C ASN A 185 3.43 -1.79 24.45
N LEU A 186 3.50 -3.11 24.60
CA LEU A 186 3.46 -4.06 23.47
C LEU A 186 2.26 -3.83 22.52
N LYS A 187 1.08 -3.49 23.06
CA LYS A 187 -0.15 -3.26 22.27
C LYS A 187 -0.06 -2.13 21.24
N ARG A 188 0.95 -1.25 21.36
CA ARG A 188 1.20 -0.16 20.41
C ARG A 188 2.18 -0.57 19.31
N LEU A 189 2.73 -1.78 19.37
CA LEU A 189 3.76 -2.26 18.45
C LEU A 189 3.23 -3.35 17.54
N CYS A 190 3.53 -3.22 16.25
CA CYS A 190 3.43 -4.29 15.27
C CYS A 190 4.83 -4.61 14.76
N CYS A 191 5.15 -5.90 14.66
CA CYS A 191 6.42 -6.36 14.12
C CYS A 191 6.39 -6.42 12.60
N ARG A 192 7.56 -6.26 11.97
CA ARG A 192 7.71 -6.47 10.54
C ARG A 192 7.68 -7.98 10.22
N PRO A 193 6.99 -8.42 9.15
CA PRO A 193 7.06 -9.79 8.69
C PRO A 193 8.52 -10.19 8.39
N ALA A 194 8.87 -11.46 8.64
CA ALA A 194 10.15 -12.00 8.18
C ALA A 194 10.26 -11.88 6.66
N GLN A 195 11.42 -11.45 6.15
CA GLN A 195 11.71 -11.38 4.72
C GLN A 195 11.95 -12.76 4.12
#